data_AF-A0A2T3NVF2-F1
#
_entry.id   AF-A0A2T3NVF2-F1
#
_cell.length_a   1.000
_cell.length_b   1.000
_cell.length_c   1.000
_cell.angle_alpha   90.00
_cell.angle_beta   90.00
_cell.angle_gamma   90.00
#
_symmetry.space_group_name_H-M   'P 1'
#
loop_
_entity.id
_entity.type
_entity.pdbx_description
1 polymer ?
#
loop_
_entity_poly.entity_id
_entity_poly.type
_entity_poly.pdbx_seq_one_letter_code
_entity_poly.pdbx_strand_id
1 'polypeptide(L)'
;MLGEPETSYNQVVSSMVEAIEQFDLCDSKRYKHWLAQTYFYTSHSVTLLDLFSQAASDESIKRRWSTHSTEEQGHENLALADLKSMGGNIDTYIELPSTRALYFNQIAIAKSTNGVGNLGWAIALEGLAANVSKEYVENILKIHGEKSTSFIQVHIEADPDQIDKALRLANSVNEQQSIIQNLTMTGNQYIAMLNDIKNEVNTM
;
A
#
# COMPACT_ATOMS: atom_id res chain seq x y z
N MET A 1 4.20 -24.80 -5.26
CA MET A 1 5.43 -24.03 -5.00
C MET A 1 5.15 -22.60 -5.42
N LEU A 2 5.33 -21.64 -4.52
CA LEU A 2 5.27 -20.23 -4.91
C LEU A 2 6.52 -19.95 -5.77
N GLY A 3 6.37 -19.15 -6.84
CA GLY A 3 7.42 -18.89 -7.83
C GLY A 3 8.57 -18.05 -7.27
N GLU A 4 9.39 -17.46 -8.14
CA GLU A 4 10.39 -16.47 -7.73
C GLU A 4 9.73 -15.13 -7.32
N PRO A 5 10.39 -14.28 -6.50
CA PRO A 5 9.83 -12.99 -6.08
C PRO A 5 9.36 -12.12 -7.24
N GLU A 6 10.14 -12.01 -8.32
CA GLU A 6 9.80 -11.18 -9.49
C GLU A 6 8.58 -11.71 -10.26
N THR A 7 8.48 -13.03 -10.43
CA THR A 7 7.30 -13.64 -11.08
C THR A 7 6.04 -13.40 -10.24
N SER A 8 6.15 -13.57 -8.92
CA SER A 8 5.05 -13.38 -7.98
C SER A 8 4.64 -11.90 -7.90
N TYR A 9 5.62 -10.98 -7.95
CA TYR A 9 5.41 -9.54 -8.05
C TYR A 9 4.59 -9.17 -9.29
N ASN A 10 5.04 -9.60 -10.47
CA ASN A 10 4.33 -9.28 -11.71
C ASN A 10 2.88 -9.77 -11.68
N GLN A 11 2.64 -10.99 -11.17
CA GLN A 11 1.29 -11.53 -11.04
C GLN A 11 0.43 -10.72 -10.06
N VAL A 12 0.91 -10.50 -8.83
CA VAL A 12 0.14 -9.84 -7.77
C VAL A 12 -0.14 -8.38 -8.11
N VAL A 13 0.89 -7.65 -8.56
CA VAL A 13 0.75 -6.23 -8.89
C VAL A 13 -0.15 -6.04 -10.10
N SER A 14 -0.06 -6.89 -11.13
CA SER A 14 -0.99 -6.83 -12.27
C SER A 14 -2.45 -6.99 -11.83
N SER A 15 -2.73 -7.94 -10.91
CA SER A 15 -4.08 -8.11 -10.36
C SER A 15 -4.54 -6.92 -9.51
N MET A 16 -3.63 -6.28 -8.77
CA MET A 16 -3.95 -5.06 -8.01
C MET A 16 -4.22 -3.87 -8.92
N VAL A 17 -3.43 -3.70 -9.98
CA VAL A 17 -3.63 -2.65 -11.00
C VAL A 17 -4.97 -2.83 -11.70
N GLU A 18 -5.28 -4.04 -12.16
CA GLU A 18 -6.57 -4.34 -12.78
C GLU A 18 -7.72 -4.02 -11.82
N ALA A 19 -7.59 -4.40 -10.54
CA ALA A 19 -8.63 -4.15 -9.54
C ALA A 19 -8.83 -2.66 -9.24
N ILE A 20 -7.75 -1.86 -9.10
CA ILE A 20 -7.88 -0.43 -8.80
C ILE A 20 -8.44 0.35 -10.00
N GLU A 21 -8.08 -0.03 -11.23
CA GLU A 21 -8.60 0.60 -12.45
C GLU A 21 -10.09 0.25 -12.65
N GLN A 22 -10.50 -0.99 -12.40
CA GLN A 22 -11.92 -1.39 -12.42
C GLN A 22 -12.74 -0.78 -11.27
N PHE A 23 -12.10 -0.52 -10.13
CA PHE A 23 -12.72 0.15 -9.00
C PHE A 23 -13.08 1.60 -9.33
N ASP A 24 -12.38 2.23 -10.27
CA ASP A 24 -12.64 3.58 -10.78
C ASP A 24 -12.64 4.67 -9.69
N LEU A 25 -11.43 5.14 -9.37
CA LEU A 25 -11.21 6.27 -8.49
C LEU A 25 -11.63 7.61 -9.12
N CYS A 26 -12.10 7.66 -10.37
CA CYS A 26 -12.71 8.88 -10.90
C CYS A 26 -14.09 9.15 -10.28
N ASP A 27 -14.76 8.12 -9.75
CA ASP A 27 -15.99 8.31 -8.98
C ASP A 27 -15.69 8.94 -7.61
N SER A 28 -16.31 10.09 -7.35
CA SER A 28 -16.05 10.89 -6.13
C SER A 28 -16.43 10.16 -4.83
N LYS A 29 -17.47 9.31 -4.81
CA LYS A 29 -17.84 8.56 -3.60
C LYS A 29 -16.81 7.48 -3.31
N ARG A 30 -16.43 6.72 -4.34
CA ARG A 30 -15.40 5.67 -4.25
C ARG A 30 -14.06 6.26 -3.85
N TYR A 31 -13.66 7.39 -4.44
CA TYR A 31 -12.38 8.01 -4.13
C TYR A 31 -12.31 8.49 -2.67
N LYS A 32 -13.37 9.13 -2.16
CA LYS A 32 -13.40 9.54 -0.74
C LYS A 32 -13.36 8.36 0.23
N HIS A 33 -14.09 7.27 -0.05
CA HIS A 33 -13.96 6.05 0.77
C HIS A 33 -12.55 5.47 0.68
N TRP A 34 -11.96 5.42 -0.51
CA TRP A 34 -10.59 4.95 -0.69
C TRP A 34 -9.59 5.79 0.09
N LEU A 35 -9.70 7.13 0.06
CA LEU A 35 -8.87 8.04 0.86
C LEU A 35 -9.03 7.79 2.37
N ALA A 36 -10.26 7.54 2.84
CA ALA A 36 -10.50 7.21 4.24
C ALA A 36 -9.84 5.88 4.65
N GLN A 37 -9.96 4.84 3.84
CA GLN A 37 -9.32 3.55 4.12
C GLN A 37 -7.79 3.64 3.99
N THR A 38 -7.29 4.42 3.04
CA THR A 38 -5.86 4.75 2.91
C THR A 38 -5.34 5.45 4.16
N TYR A 39 -6.06 6.46 4.67
CA TYR A 39 -5.71 7.10 5.93
C TYR A 39 -5.59 6.10 7.08
N PHE A 40 -6.56 5.16 7.23
CA PHE A 40 -6.53 4.20 8.33
C PHE A 40 -5.28 3.31 8.29
N TYR A 41 -4.95 2.68 7.16
CA TYR A 41 -3.77 1.80 7.14
C TYR A 41 -2.44 2.56 7.14
N THR A 42 -2.36 3.74 6.50
CA THR A 42 -1.13 4.55 6.49
C THR A 42 -0.85 5.19 7.85
N SER A 43 -1.86 5.45 8.67
CA SER A 43 -1.68 5.91 10.07
C SER A 43 -0.87 4.92 10.94
N HIS A 44 -0.69 3.69 10.47
CA HIS A 44 0.10 2.66 11.14
C HIS A 44 1.46 2.37 10.47
N SER A 45 1.75 2.95 9.28
CA SER A 45 2.92 2.59 8.47
C SER A 45 4.23 2.84 9.22
N VAL A 46 4.43 4.04 9.78
CA VAL A 46 5.66 4.41 10.51
C VAL A 46 5.90 3.49 11.70
N THR A 47 4.87 3.25 12.52
CA THR A 47 4.98 2.35 13.68
C THR A 47 5.33 0.91 13.25
N LEU A 48 4.76 0.44 12.14
CA LEU A 48 5.08 -0.86 11.59
C LEU A 48 6.51 -0.92 11.04
N LEU A 49 6.96 0.08 10.30
CA LEU A 49 8.32 0.14 9.76
C LEU A 49 9.36 0.16 10.88
N ASP A 50 9.10 0.90 11.96
CA ASP A 50 9.93 0.88 13.17
C ASP A 50 9.93 -0.50 13.84
N LEU A 51 8.77 -1.18 13.88
CA LEU A 51 8.68 -2.56 14.37
C LEU A 51 9.48 -3.53 13.49
N PHE A 52 9.44 -3.38 12.17
CA PHE A 52 10.19 -4.24 11.25
C PHE A 52 11.69 -4.02 11.42
N SER A 53 12.12 -2.77 11.59
CA SER A 53 13.51 -2.41 11.90
C SER A 53 13.97 -3.04 13.22
N GLN A 54 13.14 -3.00 14.27
CA GLN A 54 13.44 -3.62 15.56
C GLN A 54 13.48 -5.16 15.50
N ALA A 55 12.63 -5.77 14.67
CA ALA A 55 12.59 -7.22 14.48
C ALA A 55 13.78 -7.73 13.63
N ALA A 56 14.38 -6.88 12.81
CA ALA A 56 15.45 -7.25 11.90
C ALA A 56 16.75 -7.62 12.64
N SER A 57 17.24 -8.84 12.38
CA SER A 57 18.55 -9.30 12.84
C SER A 57 19.69 -8.86 11.92
N ASP A 58 19.40 -8.62 10.64
CA ASP A 58 20.36 -8.15 9.65
C ASP A 58 20.41 -6.62 9.62
N GLU A 59 21.62 -6.05 9.66
CA GLU A 59 21.81 -4.60 9.72
C GLU A 59 21.43 -3.87 8.41
N SER A 60 21.51 -4.53 7.26
CA SER A 60 21.05 -3.95 5.99
C SER A 60 19.53 -3.86 5.95
N ILE A 61 18.83 -4.87 6.45
CA ILE A 61 17.37 -4.89 6.57
C ILE A 61 16.89 -3.84 7.58
N LYS A 62 17.54 -3.79 8.75
CA LYS A 62 17.26 -2.76 9.76
C LYS A 62 17.38 -1.36 9.18
N ARG A 63 18.47 -1.09 8.45
CA ARG A 63 18.71 0.21 7.81
C ARG A 63 17.64 0.53 6.77
N ARG A 64 17.26 -0.42 5.90
CA ARG A 64 16.20 -0.22 4.90
C ARG A 64 14.90 0.21 5.58
N TRP A 65 14.51 -0.46 6.66
CA TRP A 65 13.27 -0.13 7.37
C TRP A 65 13.32 1.21 8.10
N SER A 66 14.44 1.54 8.74
CA SER A 66 14.59 2.85 9.38
C SER A 66 14.60 4.01 8.38
N THR A 67 15.23 3.84 7.21
CA THR A 67 15.15 4.83 6.12
C THR A 67 13.72 4.97 5.64
N HIS A 68 13.02 3.86 5.38
CA HIS A 68 11.64 3.88 4.90
C HIS A 68 10.68 4.53 5.90
N SER A 69 10.84 4.24 7.19
CA SER A 69 10.06 4.86 8.26
C SER A 69 10.17 6.38 8.25
N THR A 70 11.37 6.90 7.95
CA THR A 70 11.61 8.34 7.82
C THR A 70 10.92 8.92 6.58
N GLU A 71 10.92 8.20 5.46
CA GLU A 71 10.28 8.62 4.20
C GLU A 71 8.75 8.65 4.33
N GLU A 72 8.14 7.68 4.99
CA GLU A 72 6.68 7.54 5.15
C GLU A 72 6.08 8.47 6.22
N GLN A 73 6.91 9.23 6.94
CA GLN A 73 6.46 10.06 8.04
C GLN A 73 5.48 11.13 7.55
N GLY A 74 4.22 11.00 7.98
CA GLY A 74 3.17 11.98 7.70
C GLY A 74 2.39 11.71 6.42
N HIS A 75 2.64 10.61 5.70
CA HIS A 75 1.87 10.23 4.50
C HIS A 75 0.38 10.02 4.79
N GLU A 76 0.01 9.61 5.99
CA GLU A 76 -1.40 9.54 6.42
C GLU A 76 -2.09 10.91 6.34
N ASN A 77 -1.34 11.99 6.57
CA ASN A 77 -1.88 13.34 6.49
C ASN A 77 -2.15 13.78 5.05
N LEU A 78 -1.48 13.19 4.04
CA LEU A 78 -1.78 13.45 2.63
C LEU A 78 -3.17 12.92 2.28
N ALA A 79 -3.45 11.65 2.61
CA ALA A 79 -4.76 11.05 2.37
C ALA A 79 -5.87 11.77 3.14
N LEU A 80 -5.60 12.17 4.39
CA LEU A 80 -6.54 12.94 5.20
C LEU A 80 -6.79 14.35 4.65
N ALA A 81 -5.75 15.02 4.15
CA ALA A 81 -5.86 16.34 3.54
C ALA A 81 -6.66 16.29 2.24
N ASP A 82 -6.38 15.29 1.39
CA ASP A 82 -7.12 15.02 0.15
C ASP A 82 -8.60 14.74 0.44
N LEU A 83 -8.91 13.94 1.48
CA LEU A 83 -10.30 13.69 1.87
C LEU A 83 -11.00 14.99 2.29
N LYS A 84 -10.32 15.84 3.08
CA LYS A 84 -10.85 17.12 3.56
C LYS A 84 -11.06 18.11 2.42
N SER A 85 -10.16 18.19 1.44
CA SER A 85 -10.30 19.09 0.28
C SER A 85 -11.52 18.74 -0.57
N MET A 86 -11.92 17.47 -0.59
CA MET A 86 -13.14 16.98 -1.23
C MET A 86 -14.41 17.14 -0.36
N GLY A 87 -14.30 17.83 0.78
CA GLY A 87 -15.41 18.02 1.72
C GLY A 87 -15.77 16.76 2.52
N GLY A 88 -14.89 15.75 2.56
CA GLY A 88 -15.05 14.58 3.41
C GLY A 88 -14.65 14.85 4.86
N ASN A 89 -15.20 14.05 5.78
CA ASN A 89 -14.80 14.02 7.18
C ASN A 89 -14.43 12.58 7.56
N ILE A 90 -13.24 12.35 8.09
CA ILE A 90 -12.80 10.99 8.44
C ILE A 90 -13.71 10.33 9.47
N ASP A 91 -14.30 11.10 10.39
CA ASP A 91 -15.19 10.60 11.45
C ASP A 91 -16.50 10.00 10.90
N THR A 92 -16.83 10.23 9.63
CA THR A 92 -17.99 9.61 8.98
C THR A 92 -17.69 8.25 8.36
N TYR A 93 -16.42 7.82 8.36
CA TYR A 93 -15.99 6.53 7.80
C TYR A 93 -15.61 5.59 8.93
N ILE A 94 -15.92 4.32 8.75
CA ILE A 94 -15.50 3.25 9.63
C ILE A 94 -14.36 2.51 8.94
N GLU A 95 -13.33 2.15 9.70
CA GLU A 95 -12.27 1.29 9.19
C GLU A 95 -12.84 -0.10 8.86
N LEU A 96 -12.64 -0.53 7.61
CA LEU A 96 -13.10 -1.82 7.14
C LEU A 96 -12.24 -2.96 7.71
N PRO A 97 -12.82 -4.15 7.93
CA PRO A 97 -12.03 -5.32 8.35
C PRO A 97 -10.89 -5.65 7.39
N SER A 98 -11.09 -5.50 6.08
CA SER A 98 -10.07 -5.68 5.05
C SER A 98 -8.95 -4.64 5.15
N THR A 99 -9.28 -3.37 5.41
CA THR A 99 -8.30 -2.31 5.68
C THR A 99 -7.47 -2.62 6.92
N ARG A 100 -8.11 -3.03 8.01
CA ARG A 100 -7.40 -3.44 9.23
C ARG A 100 -6.44 -4.60 8.97
N ALA A 101 -6.86 -5.57 8.15
CA ALA A 101 -6.04 -6.72 7.81
C ALA A 101 -4.73 -6.34 7.09
N LEU A 102 -4.72 -5.25 6.31
CA LEU A 102 -3.53 -4.80 5.57
C LEU A 102 -2.34 -4.50 6.48
N TYR A 103 -2.57 -3.85 7.63
CA TYR A 103 -1.49 -3.49 8.56
C TYR A 103 -1.38 -4.46 9.75
N PHE A 104 -2.50 -4.99 10.26
CA PHE A 104 -2.48 -5.74 11.51
C PHE A 104 -1.71 -7.07 11.38
N ASN A 105 -1.84 -7.75 10.25
CA ASN A 105 -1.13 -9.01 10.00
C ASN A 105 0.40 -8.84 9.94
N GLN A 106 0.86 -7.62 9.61
CA GLN A 106 2.28 -7.32 9.48
C GLN A 106 3.03 -7.45 10.82
N ILE A 107 2.35 -7.24 11.94
CA ILE A 107 2.91 -7.40 13.29
C ILE A 107 3.37 -8.84 13.53
N ALA A 108 2.57 -9.82 13.12
CA ALA A 108 2.89 -11.23 13.29
C ALA A 108 4.00 -11.66 12.33
N ILE A 109 3.96 -11.18 11.08
CA ILE A 109 4.96 -11.47 10.05
C ILE A 109 6.32 -10.92 10.44
N ALA A 110 6.38 -9.70 10.98
CA ALA A 110 7.61 -9.09 11.44
C ALA A 110 8.33 -9.95 12.47
N LYS A 111 7.58 -10.47 13.44
CA LYS A 111 8.12 -11.34 14.50
C LYS A 111 8.56 -12.70 13.98
N SER A 112 7.83 -13.31 13.04
CA SER A 112 8.15 -14.65 12.54
C SER A 112 9.23 -14.68 11.47
N THR A 113 9.50 -13.55 10.81
CA THR A 113 10.43 -13.45 9.67
C THR A 113 11.59 -12.49 9.94
N ASN A 114 11.76 -12.02 11.18
CA ASN A 114 12.73 -10.99 11.56
C ASN A 114 12.64 -9.76 10.62
N GLY A 115 11.42 -9.32 10.33
CA GLY A 115 11.13 -8.18 9.46
C GLY A 115 11.42 -8.37 7.96
N VAL A 116 12.08 -9.45 7.53
CA VAL A 116 12.44 -9.66 6.11
C VAL A 116 11.20 -9.96 5.27
N GLY A 117 10.26 -10.76 5.79
CA GLY A 117 9.01 -11.08 5.10
C GLY A 117 8.13 -9.86 4.83
N ASN A 118 8.32 -8.76 5.58
CA ASN A 118 7.60 -7.50 5.37
C ASN A 118 8.01 -6.77 4.08
N LEU A 119 9.10 -7.17 3.42
CA LEU A 119 9.41 -6.69 2.06
C LEU A 119 8.26 -6.97 1.10
N GLY A 120 7.53 -8.07 1.26
CA GLY A 120 6.38 -8.38 0.42
C GLY A 120 5.26 -7.34 0.51
N TRP A 121 5.05 -6.76 1.69
CA TRP A 121 4.05 -5.72 1.91
C TRP A 121 4.44 -4.40 1.22
N ALA A 122 5.67 -3.94 1.41
CA ALA A 122 6.19 -2.75 0.75
C ALA A 122 6.18 -2.90 -0.78
N ILE A 123 6.71 -4.02 -1.29
CA ILE A 123 6.77 -4.34 -2.72
C ILE A 123 5.36 -4.34 -3.36
N ALA A 124 4.34 -4.85 -2.65
CA ALA A 124 2.97 -4.87 -3.18
C ALA A 124 2.40 -3.46 -3.35
N LEU A 125 2.55 -2.62 -2.33
CA LEU A 125 1.92 -1.29 -2.29
C LEU A 125 2.67 -0.28 -3.17
N GLU A 126 4.01 -0.21 -3.05
CA GLU A 126 4.86 0.60 -3.93
C GLU A 126 4.71 0.11 -5.39
N GLY A 127 4.53 -1.19 -5.59
CA GLY A 127 4.40 -1.81 -6.90
C GLY A 127 3.11 -1.40 -7.58
N LEU A 128 2.00 -1.35 -6.83
CA LEU A 128 0.75 -0.81 -7.33
C LEU A 128 0.91 0.64 -7.81
N ALA A 129 1.50 1.51 -6.99
CA ALA A 129 1.70 2.91 -7.34
C ALA A 129 2.63 3.09 -8.56
N ALA A 130 3.67 2.27 -8.67
CA ALA A 130 4.62 2.33 -9.78
C ALA A 130 4.07 1.79 -11.12
N ASN A 131 3.03 0.94 -11.10
CA ASN A 131 2.53 0.25 -12.31
C ASN A 131 1.13 0.66 -12.73
N VAL A 132 0.42 1.46 -11.94
CA VAL A 132 -0.87 2.01 -12.37
C VAL A 132 -0.66 2.89 -13.63
N SER A 133 -1.58 2.82 -14.59
CA SER A 133 -1.38 3.51 -15.85
C SER A 133 -1.35 5.03 -15.67
N LYS A 134 -0.40 5.68 -16.37
CA LYS A 134 -0.26 7.15 -16.33
C LYS A 134 -1.55 7.87 -16.74
N GLU A 135 -2.24 7.35 -17.74
CA GLU A 135 -3.53 7.90 -18.21
C GLU A 135 -4.59 7.85 -17.10
N TYR A 136 -4.68 6.75 -16.35
CA TYR A 136 -5.62 6.63 -15.25
C TYR A 136 -5.35 7.66 -14.15
N VAL A 137 -4.08 7.83 -13.78
CA VAL A 137 -3.65 8.84 -12.79
C VAL A 137 -3.95 10.25 -13.29
N GLU A 138 -3.60 10.58 -14.54
CA GLU A 138 -3.91 11.89 -15.15
C GLU A 138 -5.41 12.19 -15.12
N ASN A 139 -6.27 11.18 -15.32
CA ASN A 139 -7.72 11.33 -15.22
C ASN A 139 -8.19 11.63 -13.79
N ILE A 140 -7.66 10.93 -12.78
CA ILE A 140 -7.97 11.18 -11.36
C ILE A 140 -7.60 12.62 -10.98
N LEU A 141 -6.39 13.05 -11.33
CA LEU A 141 -5.89 14.41 -11.08
C LEU A 141 -6.76 15.48 -11.75
N LYS A 142 -7.17 15.25 -13.00
CA LYS A 142 -8.05 16.17 -13.73
C LYS A 142 -9.44 16.29 -13.10
N ILE A 143 -9.98 15.20 -12.56
CA ILE A 143 -11.35 15.14 -12.04
C ILE A 143 -11.43 15.72 -10.62
N HIS A 144 -10.52 15.34 -9.73
CA HIS A 144 -10.57 15.75 -8.32
C HIS A 144 -9.75 17.00 -8.01
N GLY A 145 -8.82 17.36 -8.91
CA GLY A 145 -7.94 18.50 -8.81
C GLY A 145 -6.71 18.25 -7.92
N GLU A 146 -5.63 18.98 -8.19
CA GLU A 146 -4.31 18.80 -7.55
C GLU A 146 -4.35 18.83 -6.01
N LYS A 147 -5.25 19.62 -5.42
CA LYS A 147 -5.39 19.76 -3.97
C LYS A 147 -5.99 18.54 -3.28
N SER A 148 -6.57 17.62 -4.06
CA SER A 148 -7.29 16.44 -3.58
C SER A 148 -6.60 15.14 -4.00
N THR A 149 -5.39 15.21 -4.55
CA THR A 149 -4.66 14.08 -5.10
C THR A 149 -3.21 14.04 -4.65
N SER A 150 -2.87 14.71 -3.55
CA SER A 150 -1.49 14.81 -3.05
C SER A 150 -0.90 13.45 -2.67
N PHE A 151 -1.70 12.55 -2.09
CA PHE A 151 -1.26 11.21 -1.75
C PHE A 151 -0.81 10.41 -2.99
N ILE A 152 -1.65 10.39 -4.03
CA ILE A 152 -1.32 9.69 -5.29
C ILE A 152 -0.08 10.31 -5.94
N GLN A 153 0.02 11.63 -5.99
CA GLN A 153 1.14 12.34 -6.62
C GLN A 153 2.50 11.99 -5.98
N VAL A 154 2.58 11.92 -4.65
CA VAL A 154 3.82 11.56 -3.96
C VAL A 154 4.26 10.13 -4.33
N HIS A 155 3.32 9.19 -4.34
CA HIS A 155 3.65 7.77 -4.55
C HIS A 155 3.97 7.42 -6.02
N ILE A 156 3.29 8.02 -7.00
CA ILE A 156 3.64 7.78 -8.42
C ILE A 156 5.02 8.35 -8.79
N GLU A 157 5.49 9.37 -8.06
CA GLU A 157 6.80 9.99 -8.29
C GLU A 157 7.92 9.24 -7.56
N ALA A 158 7.69 8.80 -6.32
CA ALA A 158 8.71 8.21 -5.47
C ALA A 158 8.88 6.69 -5.66
N ASP A 159 7.79 5.95 -5.83
CA ASP A 159 7.78 4.49 -5.70
C ASP A 159 8.48 3.71 -6.83
N PRO A 160 8.52 4.17 -8.10
CA PRO A 160 9.26 3.47 -9.16
C PRO A 160 10.74 3.21 -8.84
N ASP A 161 11.42 4.16 -8.18
CA ASP A 161 12.83 4.02 -7.77
C ASP A 161 13.02 3.10 -6.57
N GLN A 162 11.97 2.88 -5.77
CA GLN A 162 12.01 2.06 -4.55
C GLN A 162 11.82 0.57 -4.85
N ILE A 163 10.96 0.24 -5.81
CA ILE A 163 10.66 -1.15 -6.20
C ILE A 163 11.90 -1.89 -6.68
N ASP A 164 12.69 -1.24 -7.51
CA ASP A 164 13.89 -1.80 -8.09
C ASP A 164 14.91 -2.23 -7.01
N LYS A 165 15.03 -1.41 -5.96
CA LYS A 165 15.89 -1.71 -4.79
C LYS A 165 15.28 -2.81 -3.93
N ALA A 166 13.96 -2.78 -3.72
CA ALA A 166 13.24 -3.76 -2.91
C ALA A 166 13.29 -5.16 -3.53
N LEU A 167 13.10 -5.30 -4.84
CA LEU A 167 13.17 -6.57 -5.57
C LEU A 167 14.60 -7.15 -5.56
N ARG A 168 15.62 -6.32 -5.75
CA ARG A 168 17.03 -6.77 -5.63
C ARG A 168 17.34 -7.30 -4.24
N LEU A 169 16.87 -6.62 -3.20
CA LEU A 169 17.02 -7.08 -1.82
C LEU A 169 16.25 -8.39 -1.59
N ALA A 170 14.99 -8.48 -2.04
CA ALA A 170 14.18 -9.68 -1.94
C ALA A 170 14.82 -10.90 -2.61
N ASN A 171 15.48 -10.72 -3.75
CA ASN A 171 16.20 -11.80 -4.44
C ASN A 171 17.52 -12.20 -3.74
N SER A 172 18.07 -11.34 -2.89
CA SER A 172 19.36 -11.58 -2.21
C SER A 172 19.25 -12.30 -0.87
N VAL A 173 18.05 -12.39 -0.29
CA VAL A 173 17.79 -13.02 1.02
C VAL A 173 17.30 -14.46 0.88
N ASN A 174 17.39 -15.25 1.95
CA ASN A 174 16.94 -16.66 1.94
C ASN A 174 15.42 -16.79 2.16
N GLU A 175 14.80 -15.77 2.75
CA GLU A 175 13.41 -15.74 3.19
C GLU A 175 12.42 -15.39 2.05
N GLN A 176 12.81 -15.61 0.78
CA GLN A 176 12.02 -15.29 -0.41
C GLN A 176 10.57 -15.80 -0.33
N GLN A 177 10.38 -17.01 0.20
CA GLN A 177 9.05 -17.60 0.34
C GLN A 177 8.15 -16.80 1.30
N SER A 178 8.70 -16.27 2.39
CA SER A 178 7.96 -15.41 3.32
C SER A 178 7.62 -14.06 2.69
N ILE A 179 8.53 -13.51 1.87
CA ILE A 179 8.27 -12.29 1.08
C ILE A 179 7.12 -12.53 0.11
N ILE A 180 7.16 -13.61 -0.67
CA ILE A 180 6.11 -13.94 -1.64
C ILE A 180 4.77 -14.16 -0.95
N GLN A 181 4.74 -14.87 0.17
CA GLN A 181 3.52 -15.08 0.95
C GLN A 181 2.90 -13.75 1.39
N ASN A 182 3.72 -12.83 1.91
CA ASN A 182 3.23 -11.53 2.35
C ASN A 182 2.81 -10.64 1.18
N LEU A 183 3.53 -10.69 0.06
CA LEU A 183 3.17 -10.02 -1.19
C LEU A 183 1.79 -10.45 -1.68
N THR A 184 1.57 -11.77 -1.80
CA THR A 184 0.26 -12.32 -2.17
C THR A 184 -0.83 -11.96 -1.17
N MET A 185 -0.54 -12.05 0.13
CA MET A 185 -1.49 -11.68 1.18
C MET A 185 -1.90 -10.20 1.08
N THR A 186 -0.91 -9.32 0.90
CA THR A 186 -1.12 -7.87 0.80
C THR A 186 -1.96 -7.52 -0.42
N GLY A 187 -1.66 -8.10 -1.58
CA GLY A 187 -2.47 -7.88 -2.79
C GLY A 187 -3.92 -8.36 -2.62
N ASN A 188 -4.14 -9.54 -2.03
CA ASN A 188 -5.48 -10.05 -1.75
C ASN A 188 -6.25 -9.14 -0.78
N GLN A 189 -5.59 -8.64 0.26
CA GLN A 189 -6.20 -7.73 1.24
C GLN A 189 -6.54 -6.36 0.63
N TYR A 190 -5.67 -5.85 -0.24
CA TYR A 190 -5.93 -4.59 -0.94
C TYR A 190 -7.14 -4.72 -1.87
N ILE A 191 -7.21 -5.80 -2.64
CA ILE A 191 -8.38 -6.09 -3.50
C ILE A 191 -9.65 -6.28 -2.66
N ALA A 192 -9.55 -6.96 -1.51
CA ALA A 192 -10.67 -7.09 -0.58
C ALA A 192 -11.16 -5.74 -0.06
N MET A 193 -10.24 -4.82 0.26
CA MET A 193 -10.58 -3.44 0.66
C MET A 193 -11.36 -2.70 -0.43
N LEU A 194 -10.93 -2.79 -1.70
CA LEU A 194 -11.66 -2.18 -2.82
C LEU A 194 -13.08 -2.77 -2.95
N ASN A 195 -13.21 -4.09 -2.80
CA ASN A 195 -14.51 -4.76 -2.88
C ASN A 195 -15.44 -4.38 -1.73
N ASP A 196 -14.92 -4.29 -0.50
CA ASP A 196 -15.70 -3.87 0.66
C ASP A 196 -16.18 -2.42 0.51
N ILE A 197 -15.33 -1.51 0.03
CA ILE A 197 -15.74 -0.13 -0.29
C ILE A 197 -16.86 -0.14 -1.35
N LYS A 198 -16.69 -0.91 -2.43
CA LYS A 198 -17.70 -1.01 -3.50
C LYS A 198 -19.04 -1.48 -2.95
N ASN A 199 -19.03 -2.42 -2.01
CA ASN A 199 -20.24 -2.90 -1.36
C ASN A 199 -20.88 -1.80 -0.50
N GLU A 200 -20.11 -1.09 0.33
CA GLU A 200 -20.63 0.02 1.15
C GLU A 200 -21.26 1.11 0.27
N VAL A 201 -20.55 1.57 -0.76
CA VAL A 201 -21.01 2.65 -1.66
C VAL A 201 -22.29 2.25 -2.40
N ASN A 202 -22.46 0.98 -2.76
CA ASN A 202 -23.68 0.50 -3.43
C ASN A 202 -24.88 0.36 -2.49
N THR A 203 -24.65 0.32 -1.17
CA THR A 203 -25.71 0.21 -0.16
C THR A 203 -26.17 1.56 0.40
N MET A 204 -25.52 2.66 0.02
CA MET A 204 -25.84 4.05 0.40
C MET A 204 -26.67 4.78 -0.67
#